data_AF-A0A838U805-F1
#
_entry.id   AF-A0A838U805-F1
#
_cell.length_a   1.000
_cell.length_b   1.000
_cell.length_c   1.000
_cell.angle_alpha   90.00
_cell.angle_beta   90.00
_cell.angle_gamma   90.00
#
_symmetry.space_group_name_H-M   'P 1'
#
loop_
_entity.id
_entity.type
_entity.pdbx_description
1 polymer ?
#
loop_
_entity_poly.entity_id
_entity_poly.type
_entity_poly.pdbx_seq_one_letter_code
_entity_poly.pdbx_strand_id
1 'polypeptide(L)'
;MEEKSFWSARTLKSPSFLLSAGISATAVLALYLQGRVWWCKLGDYAVYVNEAWNSSHTSQHLFDPYTFTHVLHGMLFYWLTRLLPIRVSDGTRLVITILAEAAWEVFENSNFIIEKYRENTASLDYFGDSIANSLGDL
;
A
#
# COMPACT_ATOMS: atom_id res chain seq x y z
N MET A 1 4.33 36.64 9.22
CA MET A 1 3.78 35.55 8.40
C MET A 1 4.20 34.27 9.09
N GLU A 2 3.33 33.72 9.94
CA GLU A 2 3.66 32.55 10.78
C GLU A 2 3.66 31.31 9.89
N GLU A 3 4.84 30.75 9.67
CA GLU A 3 5.02 29.48 8.98
C GLU A 3 4.47 28.38 9.91
N LYS A 4 3.19 28.04 9.72
CA LYS A 4 2.60 26.88 10.40
C LYS A 4 3.31 25.64 9.87
N SER A 5 4.29 25.16 10.65
CA SER A 5 4.93 23.87 10.43
C SER A 5 3.85 22.82 10.17
N PHE A 6 3.86 22.27 8.96
CA PHE A 6 2.93 21.25 8.47
C PHE A 6 2.93 20.01 9.40
N TRP A 7 3.99 19.82 10.18
CA TRP A 7 4.17 18.77 11.16
C TRP A 7 4.11 19.31 12.60
N SER A 8 2.91 19.63 13.08
CA SER A 8 2.69 19.86 14.51
C SER A 8 2.89 18.55 15.28
N ALA A 9 3.56 18.60 16.44
CA ALA A 9 3.64 17.45 17.37
C ALA A 9 2.24 16.93 17.81
N ARG A 10 1.18 17.72 17.58
CA ARG A 10 -0.21 17.35 17.84
C ARG A 10 -0.78 16.40 16.78
N THR A 11 -0.33 16.47 15.53
CA THR A 11 -0.80 15.60 14.42
C THR A 11 -0.31 14.17 14.57
N LEU A 12 0.97 14.00 14.93
CA LEU A 12 1.60 12.69 15.20
C LEU A 12 0.99 11.94 16.40
N LYS A 13 0.30 12.66 17.30
CA LYS A 13 -0.37 12.09 18.48
C LYS A 13 -1.89 11.94 18.32
N SER A 14 -2.43 12.22 17.13
CA SER A 14 -3.87 12.05 16.91
C SER A 14 -4.25 10.56 16.92
N PRO A 15 -5.41 10.17 17.49
CA PRO A 15 -5.82 8.77 17.51
C PRO A 15 -5.89 8.14 16.12
N SER A 16 -6.36 8.89 15.12
CA SER A 16 -6.42 8.43 13.73
C SER A 16 -5.04 8.12 13.17
N PHE A 17 -4.04 8.98 13.41
CA PHE A 17 -2.67 8.71 12.96
C PHE A 17 -2.09 7.44 13.61
N LEU A 18 -2.27 7.27 14.92
CA LEU A 18 -1.79 6.07 15.63
C LEU A 18 -2.48 4.80 15.14
N LEU A 19 -3.79 4.86 14.87
CA LEU A 19 -4.54 3.74 14.31
C LEU A 19 -4.07 3.39 12.90
N SER A 20 -3.90 4.39 12.03
CA SER A 20 -3.36 4.20 10.69
C SER A 20 -1.96 3.57 10.73
N ALA A 21 -1.06 4.08 11.56
CA ALA A 21 0.28 3.50 11.73
C ALA A 21 0.23 2.05 12.25
N GLY A 22 -0.67 1.76 13.19
CA GLY A 22 -0.90 0.40 13.69
C GLY A 22 -1.44 -0.56 12.62
N ILE A 23 -2.33 -0.09 11.75
CA ILE A 23 -2.84 -0.87 10.61
C ILE A 23 -1.71 -1.17 9.63
N SER A 24 -0.93 -0.16 9.21
CA SER A 24 0.20 -0.36 8.30
C SER A 24 1.24 -1.33 8.89
N ALA A 25 1.55 -1.24 10.19
CA ALA A 25 2.43 -2.19 10.86
C ALA A 25 1.87 -3.62 10.88
N THR A 26 0.55 -3.76 11.03
CA THR A 26 -0.12 -5.07 10.98
C THR A 26 -0.08 -5.66 9.58
N ALA A 27 -0.26 -4.84 8.54
CA ALA A 27 -0.13 -5.27 7.15
C ALA A 27 1.29 -5.75 6.84
N VAL A 28 2.31 -4.99 7.26
CA VAL A 28 3.73 -5.39 7.15
C VAL A 28 3.99 -6.74 7.80
N LEU A 29 3.47 -6.95 9.02
CA LEU A 29 3.63 -8.22 9.72
C LEU A 29 2.96 -9.35 8.94
N ALA A 30 1.75 -9.13 8.41
CA ALA A 30 1.05 -10.13 7.61
C ALA A 30 1.83 -10.49 6.33
N LEU A 31 2.32 -9.50 5.59
CA LEU A 31 3.14 -9.71 4.39
C LEU A 31 4.44 -10.45 4.71
N TYR A 32 5.10 -10.09 5.81
CA TYR A 32 6.28 -10.80 6.30
C TYR A 32 5.99 -12.27 6.61
N LEU A 33 4.87 -12.56 7.28
CA LEU A 33 4.42 -13.93 7.57
C LEU A 33 4.03 -14.71 6.30
N GLN A 34 3.56 -14.03 5.24
CA GLN A 34 3.33 -14.61 3.92
C GLN A 34 4.64 -14.83 3.11
N GLY A 35 5.80 -14.49 3.67
CA GLY A 35 7.10 -14.69 3.05
C GLY A 35 7.49 -13.62 2.01
N ARG A 36 6.82 -12.45 2.02
CA ARG A 36 7.23 -11.32 1.16
C ARG A 36 8.61 -10.81 1.56
N VAL A 37 9.36 -10.33 0.57
CA VAL A 37 10.69 -9.74 0.81
C VAL A 37 10.61 -8.28 1.16
N TRP A 38 11.61 -7.77 1.86
CA TRP A 38 11.69 -6.34 2.19
C TRP A 38 11.99 -5.46 0.97
N TRP A 39 12.72 -5.99 0.01
CA TRP A 39 13.19 -5.28 -1.17
C TRP A 39 13.51 -6.27 -2.29
N CYS A 40 13.70 -5.77 -3.51
CA CYS A 40 14.08 -6.55 -4.69
C CYS A 40 15.23 -7.53 -4.42
N LYS A 41 14.98 -8.82 -4.68
CA LYS A 41 15.97 -9.90 -4.54
C LYS A 41 17.11 -9.83 -5.55
N LEU A 42 16.92 -9.10 -6.65
CA LEU A 42 17.94 -8.95 -7.71
C LEU A 42 19.08 -8.01 -7.29
N GLY A 43 18.93 -7.32 -6.14
CA GLY A 43 20.04 -6.69 -5.43
C GLY A 43 20.36 -5.26 -5.86
N ASP A 44 19.47 -4.60 -6.59
CA ASP A 44 19.62 -3.19 -6.93
C ASP A 44 18.94 -2.26 -5.90
N TYR A 45 19.26 -0.97 -5.96
CA TYR A 45 18.75 0.08 -5.07
C TYR A 45 17.83 1.08 -5.78
N ALA A 46 17.28 0.73 -6.95
CA ALA A 46 16.39 1.61 -7.69
C ALA A 46 15.14 1.90 -6.84
N VAL A 47 14.79 3.18 -6.72
CA VAL A 47 13.56 3.59 -6.00
C VAL A 47 12.34 3.43 -6.91
N TYR A 48 12.52 3.65 -8.21
CA TYR A 48 11.50 3.50 -9.23
C TYR A 48 11.96 2.54 -10.33
N VAL A 49 11.05 1.71 -10.81
CA VAL A 49 11.21 0.90 -12.02
C VAL A 49 10.03 1.11 -12.96
N ASN A 50 10.23 0.98 -14.27
CA ASN A 50 9.17 1.14 -15.27
C ASN A 50 8.66 -0.22 -15.82
N GLU A 51 9.06 -1.31 -15.17
CA GLU A 51 8.82 -2.67 -15.63
C GLU A 51 7.49 -3.18 -15.09
N ALA A 52 6.40 -2.92 -15.82
CA ALA A 52 5.05 -3.34 -15.42
C ALA A 52 4.73 -4.80 -15.79
N TRP A 53 5.31 -5.32 -16.87
CA TRP A 53 4.92 -6.62 -17.42
C TRP A 53 6.07 -7.61 -17.42
N ASN A 54 5.75 -8.83 -17.00
CA ASN A 54 6.61 -10.00 -17.03
C ASN A 54 8.05 -9.68 -16.57
N SER A 55 8.17 -9.05 -15.41
CA SER A 55 9.45 -8.74 -14.81
C SER A 55 9.49 -9.14 -13.35
N SER A 56 10.63 -9.67 -12.94
CA SER A 56 10.95 -9.94 -11.54
C SER A 56 11.24 -8.68 -10.72
N HIS A 57 11.33 -7.50 -11.35
CA HIS A 57 11.42 -6.20 -10.68
C HIS A 57 10.05 -5.57 -10.40
N THR A 58 8.99 -6.02 -11.07
CA THR A 58 7.62 -5.51 -10.88
C THR A 58 7.24 -5.57 -9.40
N SER A 59 6.79 -4.43 -8.86
CA SER A 59 6.41 -4.24 -7.47
C SER A 59 7.48 -4.57 -6.41
N GLN A 60 8.76 -4.64 -6.81
CA GLN A 60 9.86 -4.93 -5.86
C GLN A 60 10.55 -3.68 -5.31
N HIS A 61 10.24 -2.51 -5.89
CA HIS A 61 10.83 -1.22 -5.56
C HIS A 61 9.77 -0.29 -4.97
N LEU A 62 10.16 0.84 -4.41
CA LEU A 62 9.20 1.73 -3.75
C LEU A 62 8.10 2.22 -4.70
N PHE A 63 8.45 2.48 -5.96
CA PHE A 63 7.50 2.93 -6.98
C PHE A 63 7.63 2.14 -8.27
N ASP A 64 6.51 1.95 -8.93
CA ASP A 64 6.43 1.42 -10.29
C ASP A 64 5.14 1.95 -10.98
N PRO A 65 4.80 1.49 -12.20
CA PRO A 65 3.56 1.93 -12.85
C PRO A 65 2.26 1.57 -12.08
N TYR A 66 2.28 0.54 -11.23
CA TYR A 66 1.12 0.13 -10.42
C TYR A 66 0.92 1.03 -9.20
N THR A 67 1.92 1.77 -8.72
CA THR A 67 1.70 2.82 -7.70
C THR A 67 0.54 3.77 -8.07
N PHE A 68 0.34 4.05 -9.37
CA PHE A 68 -0.79 4.88 -9.81
C PHE A 68 -2.16 4.23 -9.60
N THR A 69 -2.25 2.90 -9.62
CA THR A 69 -3.49 2.18 -9.30
C THR A 69 -3.81 2.27 -7.82
N HIS A 70 -2.81 2.22 -6.94
CA HIS A 70 -3.00 2.39 -5.50
C HIS A 70 -3.40 3.81 -5.13
N VAL A 71 -2.80 4.84 -5.76
CA VAL A 71 -3.27 6.22 -5.61
C VAL A 71 -4.74 6.36 -6.00
N LEU A 72 -5.16 5.72 -7.09
CA LEU A 72 -6.55 5.72 -7.54
C LEU A 72 -7.48 4.97 -6.56
N HIS A 73 -7.08 3.80 -6.08
CA HIS A 73 -7.83 3.04 -5.08
C HIS A 73 -7.99 3.84 -3.79
N GLY A 74 -6.91 4.45 -3.28
CA GLY A 74 -6.96 5.22 -2.04
C GLY A 74 -7.90 6.41 -2.13
N MET A 75 -7.87 7.14 -3.26
CA MET A 75 -8.85 8.20 -3.53
C MET A 75 -10.27 7.66 -3.63
N LEU A 76 -10.46 6.51 -4.30
CA LEU A 76 -11.77 5.87 -4.47
C LEU A 76 -12.34 5.41 -3.12
N PHE A 77 -11.58 4.67 -2.32
CA PHE A 77 -12.02 4.20 -1.00
C PHE A 77 -12.34 5.38 -0.07
N TYR A 78 -11.50 6.42 -0.06
CA TYR A 78 -11.78 7.63 0.70
C TYR A 78 -13.10 8.29 0.25
N TRP A 79 -13.30 8.43 -1.05
CA TRP A 79 -14.53 9.00 -1.61
C TRP A 79 -15.75 8.13 -1.30
N LEU A 80 -15.64 6.80 -1.39
CA LEU A 80 -16.71 5.87 -1.03
C LEU A 80 -17.13 6.01 0.43
N THR A 81 -16.20 6.31 1.35
CA THR A 81 -16.60 6.59 2.74
C THR A 81 -17.59 7.75 2.83
N ARG A 82 -17.50 8.74 1.93
CA ARG A 82 -18.36 9.95 1.92
C ARG A 82 -19.80 9.63 1.54
N LEU A 83 -20.05 8.49 0.90
CA LEU A 83 -21.40 8.02 0.58
C LEU A 83 -22.12 7.42 1.78
N LEU A 84 -21.41 7.09 2.86
CA LEU A 84 -22.04 6.59 4.08
C LEU A 84 -22.95 7.68 4.68
N PRO A 85 -24.19 7.38 5.07
CA PRO A 85 -25.14 8.34 5.64
C PRO A 85 -24.76 8.80 7.06
N ILE A 86 -23.52 8.52 7.51
CA ILE A 86 -23.02 8.76 8.86
C ILE A 86 -22.01 9.91 8.80
N ARG A 87 -22.20 10.90 9.70
CA ARG A 87 -21.23 11.99 9.89
C ARG A 87 -20.03 11.49 10.69
N VAL A 88 -19.00 11.04 9.98
CA VAL A 88 -17.70 10.68 10.57
C VAL A 88 -16.64 11.74 10.26
N SER A 89 -15.68 11.91 11.18
CA SER A 89 -14.57 12.84 11.02
C SER A 89 -13.66 12.43 9.86
N ASP A 90 -12.94 13.37 9.26
CA ASP A 90 -12.00 13.07 8.16
C ASP A 90 -10.89 12.11 8.61
N GLY A 91 -10.47 12.16 9.88
CA GLY A 91 -9.53 11.19 10.45
C GLY A 91 -10.10 9.76 10.53
N THR A 92 -11.40 9.61 10.80
CA THR A 92 -12.05 8.29 10.75
C THR A 92 -12.12 7.77 9.31
N ARG A 93 -12.40 8.64 8.34
CA ARG A 93 -12.42 8.28 6.91
C ARG A 93 -11.05 7.82 6.44
N LEU A 94 -9.99 8.51 6.86
CA LEU A 94 -8.61 8.13 6.60
C LEU A 94 -8.30 6.73 7.16
N VAL A 95 -8.66 6.46 8.41
CA VAL A 95 -8.44 5.14 9.03
C VAL A 95 -9.17 4.03 8.27
N ILE A 96 -10.43 4.27 7.86
CA ILE A 96 -11.20 3.29 7.08
C ILE A 96 -10.56 3.06 5.71
N THR A 97 -10.07 4.12 5.06
CA THR A 97 -9.40 4.04 3.75
C THR A 97 -8.13 3.20 3.86
N ILE A 98 -7.24 3.54 4.81
CA ILE A 98 -6.00 2.80 5.05
C ILE A 98 -6.28 1.35 5.45
N LEU A 99 -7.34 1.09 6.23
CA LEU A 99 -7.75 -0.28 6.55
C LEU A 99 -8.17 -1.07 5.31
N ALA A 100 -8.93 -0.45 4.40
CA ALA A 100 -9.38 -1.07 3.17
C ALA A 100 -8.20 -1.36 2.23
N GLU A 101 -7.30 -0.40 2.03
CA GLU A 101 -6.08 -0.59 1.24
C GLU A 101 -5.17 -1.66 1.86
N ALA A 102 -4.93 -1.62 3.18
CA ALA A 102 -4.12 -2.63 3.86
C ALA A 102 -4.72 -4.04 3.76
N ALA A 103 -6.05 -4.16 3.80
CA ALA A 103 -6.72 -5.44 3.61
C ALA A 103 -6.60 -5.93 2.16
N TRP A 104 -6.73 -5.02 1.19
CA TRP A 104 -6.50 -5.34 -0.22
C TRP A 104 -5.07 -5.79 -0.46
N GLU A 105 -4.08 -5.06 0.05
CA GLU A 105 -2.67 -5.36 -0.11
C GLU A 105 -2.30 -6.77 0.39
N VAL A 106 -2.70 -7.10 1.61
CA VAL A 106 -2.44 -8.41 2.20
C VAL A 106 -3.13 -9.54 1.42
N PHE A 107 -4.28 -9.26 0.81
CA PHE A 107 -5.01 -10.22 0.00
C PHE A 107 -4.40 -10.40 -1.39
N GLU A 108 -4.06 -9.31 -2.06
CA GLU A 108 -3.39 -9.27 -3.37
C GLU A 108 -2.05 -10.01 -3.32
N ASN A 109 -1.30 -9.81 -2.25
CA ASN A 109 -0.01 -10.45 -2.03
C ASN A 109 -0.08 -11.89 -1.49
N SER A 110 -1.28 -12.46 -1.38
CA SER A 110 -1.45 -13.87 -1.07
C SER A 110 -0.99 -14.76 -2.23
N ASN A 111 -0.43 -15.94 -1.91
CA ASN A 111 -0.03 -16.90 -2.94
C ASN A 111 -1.19 -17.27 -3.89
N PHE A 112 -2.42 -17.29 -3.39
CA PHE A 112 -3.62 -17.54 -4.20
C PHE A 112 -3.79 -16.50 -5.32
N ILE A 113 -3.70 -15.21 -5.00
CA ILE A 113 -3.86 -14.14 -6.01
C ILE A 113 -2.63 -14.04 -6.91
N ILE A 114 -1.42 -14.18 -6.37
CA ILE A 114 -0.19 -14.18 -7.17
C ILE A 114 -0.22 -15.31 -8.22
N GLU A 115 -0.60 -16.52 -7.82
CA GLU A 115 -0.75 -17.64 -8.76
C GLU A 115 -1.79 -17.33 -9.84
N LYS A 116 -2.89 -16.65 -9.49
CA LYS A 116 -3.89 -16.19 -10.45
C LYS A 116 -3.34 -15.15 -11.43
N TYR A 117 -2.52 -14.21 -10.99
CA TYR A 117 -1.86 -13.29 -11.92
C TYR A 117 -0.90 -14.03 -12.85
N ARG A 118 -0.16 -15.02 -12.36
CA ARG A 118 0.76 -15.83 -13.17
C ARG A 118 0.09 -16.76 -14.18
N GLU A 119 -1.22 -17.01 -14.06
CA GLU A 119 -2.01 -17.64 -15.13
C GLU A 119 -2.11 -16.74 -16.38
N ASN A 120 -1.87 -15.42 -16.23
CA ASN A 120 -1.81 -14.46 -17.33
C ASN A 120 -0.35 -14.29 -17.82
N THR A 121 -0.13 -14.39 -19.14
CA THR A 121 1.18 -14.26 -19.78
C THR A 121 1.88 -12.93 -19.51
N ALA A 122 1.13 -11.88 -19.12
CA ALA A 122 1.68 -10.58 -18.78
C ALA A 122 2.41 -10.55 -17.41
N SER A 123 2.31 -11.60 -16.60
CA SER A 123 2.76 -11.59 -15.20
C SER A 123 3.44 -12.91 -14.78
N LEU A 124 4.05 -13.66 -15.70
CA LEU A 124 4.65 -14.98 -15.37
C LEU A 124 5.77 -14.85 -14.32
N ASP A 125 6.53 -13.75 -14.41
CA ASP A 125 7.62 -13.39 -13.50
C ASP A 125 7.20 -12.43 -12.37
N TYR A 126 5.89 -12.27 -12.13
CA TYR A 126 5.38 -11.57 -10.95
C TYR A 126 5.41 -12.48 -9.74
N PHE A 127 6.02 -12.02 -8.64
CA PHE A 127 6.22 -12.82 -7.43
C PHE A 127 5.50 -12.25 -6.21
N GLY A 128 4.58 -11.30 -6.39
CA GLY A 128 4.05 -10.49 -5.29
C GLY A 128 5.01 -9.34 -4.95
N ASP A 129 4.46 -8.32 -4.34
CA ASP A 129 5.12 -7.08 -3.99
C ASP A 129 6.10 -7.29 -2.84
N SER A 130 7.10 -6.42 -2.81
CA SER A 130 7.95 -6.27 -1.63
C SER A 130 7.21 -5.53 -0.52
N ILE A 131 7.60 -5.77 0.73
CA ILE A 131 7.05 -5.07 1.90
C ILE A 131 7.25 -3.55 1.76
N ALA A 132 8.37 -3.10 1.17
CA ALA A 132 8.61 -1.68 0.94
C ALA A 132 7.67 -1.08 -0.11
N ASN A 133 7.35 -1.82 -1.17
CA ASN A 133 6.39 -1.42 -2.20
C ASN A 133 4.98 -1.31 -1.60
N SER A 134 4.46 -2.39 -0.99
CA SER A 134 3.15 -2.38 -0.35
C SER A 134 3.03 -1.30 0.74
N LEU A 135 4.12 -0.97 1.46
CA LEU A 135 4.12 0.15 2.41
C LEU A 135 4.01 1.52 1.74
N GLY A 136 4.58 1.69 0.56
CA GLY A 136 4.46 2.90 -0.25
C GLY A 136 3.07 3.06 -0.87
N ASP A 137 2.38 1.95 -1.09
CA ASP A 137 1.03 1.92 -1.67
C ASP A 137 -0.09 2.21 -0.64
N LEU A 138 0.19 2.14 0.67
CA LEU A 138 -0.74 2.52 1.77
C LEU A 138 -0.77 4.03 2.08
#